data_AF-L5N0U4-F1
#
_entry.id   AF-L5N0U4-F1
#
_cell.length_a   1.000
_cell.length_b   1.000
_cell.length_c   1.000
_cell.angle_alpha   90.00
_cell.angle_beta   90.00
_cell.angle_gamma   90.00
#
_symmetry.space_group_name_H-M   'P 1'
#
loop_
_entity.id
_entity.type
_entity.pdbx_description
1 polymer ?
#
loop_
_entity_poly.entity_id
_entity_poly.type
_entity_poly.pdbx_seq_one_letter_code
_entity_poly.pdbx_strand_id
1 'polypeptide(L)'
;MQLGRGYRIIDVRSRKFRLVICLFFFQGAFSINEREPSFTRQEQGWISFGGPLFNIGAAGLVWPLLGIHIFWSLLFWFNLYLAVANMIPFTVNGRKSDGCHVWSSFRRHGG
;
A
#
# COMPACT_ATOMS: atom_id res chain seq x y z
N MET A 1 -25.31 9.70 4.92
CA MET A 1 -24.11 9.06 5.51
C MET A 1 -23.12 8.78 4.40
N GLN A 2 -22.00 9.51 4.34
CA GLN A 2 -20.93 9.24 3.37
C GLN A 2 -19.87 8.37 4.06
N LEU A 3 -19.99 7.05 3.88
CA LEU A 3 -18.99 6.07 4.27
C LEU A 3 -17.72 6.32 3.44
N GLY A 4 -16.59 6.60 4.09
CA GLY A 4 -15.28 6.66 3.43
C GLY A 4 -14.36 7.83 3.80
N ARG A 5 -14.75 8.75 4.68
CA ARG A 5 -13.85 9.83 5.14
C ARG A 5 -13.22 9.46 6.48
N GLY A 6 -11.89 9.39 6.53
CA GLY A 6 -11.09 9.32 7.75
C GLY A 6 -11.35 10.50 8.68
N TYR A 7 -10.71 10.51 9.86
CA TYR A 7 -11.03 11.43 10.95
C TYR A 7 -10.95 12.89 10.48
N ARG A 8 -12.08 13.61 10.47
CA ARG A 8 -12.14 14.99 9.97
C ARG A 8 -11.56 15.92 11.02
N ILE A 9 -10.46 16.58 10.68
CA ILE A 9 -9.81 17.54 11.57
C ILE A 9 -10.38 18.94 11.31
N ILE A 10 -10.67 19.25 10.05
CA ILE A 10 -11.10 20.57 9.60
C ILE A 10 -12.24 20.40 8.58
N ASP A 11 -13.39 21.00 8.87
CA ASP A 11 -14.55 21.12 7.95
C ASP A 11 -14.91 22.60 7.87
N VAL A 12 -14.36 23.30 6.87
CA VAL A 12 -14.66 24.72 6.62
C VAL A 12 -15.68 24.78 5.51
N ARG A 13 -16.85 25.36 5.81
CA ARG A 13 -17.95 25.54 4.87
C ARG A 13 -18.20 27.03 4.64
N SER A 14 -18.10 27.45 3.38
CA SER A 14 -18.57 28.75 2.88
C SER A 14 -19.68 28.54 1.83
N ARG A 15 -20.42 29.61 1.47
CA ARG A 15 -21.63 29.57 0.61
C ARG A 15 -21.43 28.84 -0.73
N LYS A 16 -20.20 28.78 -1.25
CA LYS A 16 -19.84 28.10 -2.52
C LYS A 16 -18.76 27.03 -2.38
N PHE A 17 -18.19 26.83 -1.20
CA PHE A 17 -17.00 26.00 -1.04
C PHE A 17 -17.02 25.20 0.25
N ARG A 18 -16.66 23.91 0.17
CA ARG A 18 -16.50 23.04 1.34
C ARG A 18 -15.13 22.39 1.27
N LEU A 19 -14.25 22.78 2.19
CA LEU A 19 -12.94 22.16 2.39
C LEU A 19 -13.05 21.15 3.52
N VAL A 20 -12.68 19.89 3.27
CA VAL A 20 -12.67 18.85 4.30
C VAL A 20 -11.32 18.17 4.30
N ILE A 21 -10.60 18.29 5.42
CA ILE A 21 -9.31 17.62 5.64
C ILE A 21 -9.55 16.41 6.54
N CYS A 22 -9.23 15.22 6.02
CA CYS A 22 -9.38 13.94 6.73
C CYS A 22 -8.00 13.37 7.05
N LEU A 23 -7.72 13.08 8.32
CA LEU A 23 -6.55 12.34 8.77
C LEU A 23 -6.78 10.86 8.50
N PHE A 24 -5.94 10.28 7.64
CA PHE A 24 -5.82 8.84 7.47
C PHE A 24 -4.47 8.42 8.04
N PHE A 25 -4.48 7.53 9.03
CA PHE A 25 -3.28 6.86 9.50
C PHE A 25 -2.86 5.84 8.43
N PHE A 26 -2.04 6.28 7.48
CA PHE A 26 -1.39 5.40 6.52
C PHE A 26 -0.06 4.94 7.09
N GLN A 27 0.11 3.64 7.23
CA GLN A 27 1.42 3.04 7.42
C GLN A 27 2.10 2.92 6.05
N GLY A 28 2.61 4.06 5.53
CA GLY A 28 3.31 4.11 4.23
C GLY A 28 2.68 5.08 3.21
N ALA A 29 3.03 4.89 1.93
CA ALA A 29 2.54 5.70 0.80
C ALA A 29 1.30 5.07 0.15
N PHE A 30 0.31 5.90 -0.22
CA PHE A 30 -0.91 5.47 -0.91
C PHE A 30 -0.94 6.06 -2.32
N SER A 31 -1.09 5.21 -3.33
CA SER A 31 -1.19 5.62 -4.75
C SER A 31 -2.62 5.39 -5.26
N ILE A 32 -3.21 6.41 -5.88
CA ILE A 32 -4.52 6.33 -6.52
C ILE A 32 -4.27 6.24 -8.03
N ASN A 33 -4.67 5.12 -8.63
CA ASN A 33 -4.64 4.95 -10.09
C ASN A 33 -6.07 4.74 -10.59
N GLU A 34 -6.57 5.67 -11.39
CA GLU A 34 -7.86 5.58 -12.06
C GLU A 34 -7.60 5.40 -13.57
N ARG A 35 -8.18 4.35 -14.16
CA ARG A 35 -8.09 4.03 -15.59
C ARG A 35 -9.48 3.63 -16.08
N GLU A 36 -9.83 4.08 -17.28
CA GLU A 36 -10.95 3.53 -18.05
C GLU A 36 -10.41 2.69 -19.22
N PRO A 37 -10.75 1.40 -19.33
CA PRO A 37 -11.54 0.59 -18.41
C PRO A 37 -10.81 0.30 -17.08
N SER A 38 -11.58 0.05 -16.02
CA SER A 38 -11.05 -0.28 -14.69
C SER A 38 -10.18 -1.55 -14.73
N PHE A 39 -9.05 -1.53 -14.00
CA PHE A 39 -8.15 -2.68 -13.93
C PHE A 39 -8.87 -3.97 -13.53
N THR A 40 -8.58 -5.05 -14.25
CA THR A 40 -9.02 -6.40 -13.91
C THR A 40 -8.40 -6.85 -12.59
N ARG A 41 -9.02 -7.83 -11.93
CA ARG A 41 -8.51 -8.37 -10.65
C ARG A 41 -7.09 -8.94 -10.76
N GLN A 42 -6.73 -9.49 -11.91
CA GLN A 42 -5.37 -10.02 -12.16
C GLN A 42 -4.36 -8.89 -12.32
N GLU A 43 -4.68 -7.84 -13.10
CA GLU A 43 -3.84 -6.65 -13.21
C GLU A 43 -3.64 -5.98 -11.85
N GLN A 44 -4.70 -5.85 -11.04
CA GLN A 44 -4.59 -5.36 -9.67
C GLN A 44 -3.68 -6.25 -8.82
N GLY A 45 -3.78 -7.57 -8.95
CA GLY A 45 -2.89 -8.50 -8.27
C GLY A 45 -1.42 -8.30 -8.64
N TRP A 46 -1.11 -8.13 -9.93
CA TRP A 46 0.25 -7.87 -10.41
C TRP A 46 0.79 -6.51 -9.99
N ILE A 47 -0.04 -5.46 -10.07
CA ILE A 47 0.31 -4.11 -9.62
C ILE A 47 0.61 -4.11 -8.12
N SER A 48 -0.25 -4.74 -7.32
CA SER A 48 -0.06 -4.89 -5.87
C SER A 48 1.13 -5.78 -5.53
N PHE A 49 1.45 -6.79 -6.34
CA PHE A 49 2.65 -7.63 -6.16
C PHE A 49 3.95 -6.88 -6.46
N GLY A 50 3.90 -5.88 -7.35
CA GLY A 50 5.05 -5.04 -7.70
C GLY A 50 5.66 -4.32 -6.49
N GLY A 51 4.84 -3.91 -5.51
CA GLY A 51 5.32 -3.26 -4.28
C GLY A 51 6.24 -4.16 -3.44
N PRO A 52 5.75 -5.32 -2.93
CA PRO A 52 6.59 -6.30 -2.25
C PRO A 52 7.82 -6.73 -3.05
N LEU A 53 7.68 -6.96 -4.37
CA LEU A 53 8.79 -7.39 -5.22
C LEU A 53 9.88 -6.33 -5.30
N PHE A 54 9.51 -5.05 -5.46
CA PHE A 54 10.45 -3.93 -5.44
C PHE A 54 11.19 -3.84 -4.11
N ASN A 55 10.46 -3.96 -2.99
CA ASN A 55 11.04 -3.92 -1.65
C ASN A 55 12.03 -5.07 -1.41
N ILE A 56 11.71 -6.28 -1.88
CA ILE A 56 12.63 -7.44 -1.82
C ILE A 56 13.89 -7.15 -2.66
N GLY A 57 13.73 -6.63 -3.88
CA GLY A 57 14.84 -6.26 -4.74
C GLY A 57 15.75 -5.21 -4.11
N ALA A 58 15.17 -4.15 -3.54
CA ALA A 58 15.91 -3.10 -2.82
C ALA A 58 16.67 -3.66 -1.61
N ALA A 59 16.03 -4.53 -0.82
CA ALA A 59 16.69 -5.22 0.29
C ALA A 59 17.86 -6.09 -0.20
N GLY A 60 17.69 -6.84 -1.29
CA GLY A 60 18.74 -7.66 -1.90
C GLY A 60 19.93 -6.84 -2.40
N LEU A 61 19.70 -5.67 -2.98
CA LEU A 61 20.76 -4.75 -3.44
C LEU A 61 21.60 -4.19 -2.27
N VAL A 62 20.97 -3.96 -1.11
CA VAL A 62 21.62 -3.38 0.07
C VAL A 62 22.23 -4.45 0.97
N TRP A 63 21.83 -5.72 0.83
CA TRP A 63 22.36 -6.85 1.58
C TRP A 63 23.90 -6.90 1.70
N PRO A 64 24.71 -6.73 0.63
CA PRO A 64 26.17 -6.77 0.75
C PRO A 64 26.75 -5.60 1.54
N LEU A 65 25.97 -4.54 1.80
CA LEU A 65 26.39 -3.35 2.55
C LEU A 65 26.01 -3.43 4.03
N LEU A 66 25.42 -4.55 4.47
CA LEU A 66 25.08 -4.76 5.88
C LEU A 66 26.33 -4.75 6.77
N GLY A 67 26.19 -4.11 7.93
CA GLY A 67 27.29 -3.98 8.90
C GLY A 67 28.31 -2.88 8.57
N ILE A 68 28.32 -2.30 7.36
CA ILE A 68 29.22 -1.19 7.01
C ILE A 68 28.79 0.10 7.70
N HIS A 69 27.51 0.43 7.63
CA HIS A 69 26.95 1.62 8.26
C HIS A 69 25.51 1.38 8.73
N ILE A 70 25.09 2.06 9.79
CA ILE A 70 23.74 1.91 10.35
C ILE A 70 22.64 2.25 9.34
N PHE A 71 22.87 3.23 8.46
CA PHE A 71 21.92 3.60 7.40
C PHE A 71 21.62 2.46 6.44
N TRP A 72 22.62 1.67 6.03
CA TRP A 72 22.40 0.51 5.15
C TRP A 72 21.60 -0.58 5.87
N SER A 73 21.88 -0.79 7.16
CA SER A 73 21.15 -1.74 7.98
C SER A 73 19.68 -1.31 8.14
N LEU A 74 19.43 -0.03 8.43
CA LEU A 74 18.08 0.53 8.53
C LEU A 74 17.34 0.43 7.20
N LEU A 75 17.99 0.78 6.09
CA LEU A 75 17.40 0.70 4.76
C LEU A 75 17.03 -0.74 4.40
N PHE A 76 17.90 -1.71 4.71
CA PHE A 76 17.62 -3.13 4.53
C PHE A 76 16.40 -3.58 5.33
N TRP A 77 16.41 -3.35 6.65
CA TRP A 77 15.32 -3.79 7.53
C TRP A 77 14.00 -3.09 7.22
N PHE A 78 14.04 -1.83 6.81
CA PHE A 78 12.86 -1.08 6.39
C PHE A 78 12.22 -1.69 5.12
N ASN A 79 13.03 -1.98 4.10
CA ASN A 79 12.53 -2.60 2.87
C ASN A 79 12.01 -4.03 3.14
N LEU A 80 12.71 -4.81 3.97
CA LEU A 80 12.25 -6.14 4.33
C LEU A 80 10.92 -6.10 5.12
N TYR A 81 10.79 -5.17 6.05
CA TYR A 81 9.55 -4.92 6.78
C TYR A 81 8.41 -4.56 5.83
N LEU A 82 8.62 -3.63 4.89
CA LEU A 82 7.61 -3.25 3.90
C LEU A 82 7.22 -4.41 2.99
N ALA A 83 8.17 -5.25 2.57
CA ALA A 83 7.88 -6.44 1.77
C ALA A 83 6.93 -7.39 2.51
N VAL A 84 7.24 -7.69 3.79
CA VAL A 84 6.41 -8.57 4.63
C VAL A 84 5.05 -7.93 4.90
N ALA A 85 5.02 -6.68 5.36
CA ALA A 85 3.79 -5.97 5.71
C ALA A 85 2.84 -5.85 4.51
N ASN A 86 3.36 -5.55 3.32
CA ASN A 86 2.54 -5.43 2.10
C ASN A 86 2.03 -6.79 1.61
N MET A 87 2.68 -7.89 1.94
CA MET A 87 2.25 -9.23 1.54
C MET A 87 1.20 -9.83 2.49
N ILE A 88 1.05 -9.30 3.71
CA ILE A 88 0.03 -9.75 4.65
C ILE A 88 -1.36 -9.34 4.14
N PRO A 89 -2.30 -10.29 3.96
CA PRO A 89 -3.66 -9.99 3.55
C PRO A 89 -4.45 -9.45 4.75
N PHE A 90 -4.49 -8.13 4.89
CA PHE A 90 -5.29 -7.45 5.90
C PHE A 90 -6.31 -6.53 5.24
N THR A 91 -7.44 -6.30 5.92
CA THR A 91 -8.47 -5.38 5.46
C THR A 91 -8.67 -4.33 6.54
N VAL A 92 -8.44 -3.06 6.22
CA VAL A 92 -8.68 -1.94 7.15
C VAL A 92 -9.83 -1.11 6.59
N ASN A 93 -10.92 -1.02 7.37
CA ASN A 93 -12.12 -0.23 7.02
C ASN A 93 -12.67 -0.52 5.61
N GLY A 94 -12.69 -1.79 5.20
CA GLY A 94 -13.20 -2.22 3.89
C GLY A 94 -12.24 -2.04 2.71
N ARG A 95 -11.07 -1.42 2.92
CA ARG A 95 -9.98 -1.41 1.92
C ARG A 95 -9.06 -2.60 2.15
N LYS A 96 -8.76 -3.30 1.05
CA LYS A 96 -7.89 -4.47 1.00
C LYS A 96 -6.43 -4.02 0.91
N SER A 97 -5.54 -4.70 1.64
CA SER A 97 -4.10 -4.55 1.44
C SER A 97 -3.66 -5.14 0.10
N ASP A 98 -2.45 -4.81 -0.34
CA ASP A 98 -1.83 -5.43 -1.52
C ASP A 98 -1.80 -6.96 -1.40
N GLY A 99 -1.49 -7.49 -0.20
CA GLY A 99 -1.55 -8.91 0.11
C GLY A 99 -2.93 -9.54 -0.14
N CYS A 100 -4.03 -8.82 0.09
CA CYS A 100 -5.37 -9.32 -0.24
C CYS A 100 -5.60 -9.41 -1.76
N HIS A 101 -5.07 -8.47 -2.54
CA HIS A 101 -5.15 -8.51 -4.00
C HIS A 101 -4.33 -9.67 -4.56
N VAL A 102 -3.09 -9.83 -4.09
CA VAL A 102 -2.19 -10.95 -4.45
C VAL A 102 -2.83 -12.30 -4.11
N TRP A 103 -3.31 -12.47 -2.87
CA TRP A 103 -3.94 -13.71 -2.42
C TRP A 103 -5.17 -14.09 -3.25
N SER A 104 -5.99 -13.09 -3.60
CA SER A 104 -7.18 -13.30 -4.42
C SER A 104 -6.88 -13.68 -5.87
N SER A 105 -5.70 -13.30 -6.38
CA SER A 105 -5.20 -13.70 -7.70
C SER A 105 -4.73 -15.16 -7.70
N PHE A 106 -3.96 -15.57 -6.69
CA PHE A 106 -3.41 -16.93 -6.58
C PHE A 106 -4.48 -18.01 -6.34
N ARG A 107 -5.51 -17.74 -5.54
CA ARG A 107 -6.56 -18.74 -5.21
C ARG A 107 -7.39 -19.23 -6.40
N ARG A 108 -7.31 -18.62 -7.58
CA ARG A 108 -8.07 -19.03 -8.77
C ARG A 108 -7.28 -19.85 -9.79
N HIS A 109 -5.97 -20.01 -9.61
CA HIS A 109 -5.16 -20.90 -10.46
C HIS A 109 -5.11 -22.35 -9.95
N GLY A 110 -5.77 -22.66 -8.83
CA GLY A 110 -5.81 -24.00 -8.23
C GLY A 110 -7.17 -24.69 -8.30
N GLY A 111 -8.02 -24.36 -9.27
CA GLY A 111 -9.33 -24.99 -9.51
C GLY A 111 -9.53 -25.32 -10.97
#